data_AF-A0A1G1NFB5-F1
#
_entry.id   AF-A0A1G1NFB5-F1
#
_cell.length_a   1.000
_cell.length_b   1.000
_cell.length_c   1.000
_cell.angle_alpha   90.00
_cell.angle_beta   90.00
_cell.angle_gamma   90.00
#
_symmetry.space_group_name_H-M   'P 1'
#
loop_
_entity.id
_entity.type
_entity.pdbx_description
1 polymer ?
#
loop_
_entity_poly.entity_id
_entity_poly.type
_entity_poly.pdbx_seq_one_letter_code
_entity_poly.pdbx_strand_id
1 'polypeptide(L)' 'MKDKPGALHEALLAFKRERINMTKIESRPSKRKAWEYLFFVDIEGHESEPRVRRALVALRRSTSLLRVLGSYPVAR' A
#
# COMPACT_ATOMS: atom_id res chain seq x y z
N MET A 1 10.51 -2.67 0.77
CA MET A 1 10.80 -1.47 1.60
C MET A 1 11.95 -1.89 2.49
N LYS A 2 13.01 -1.07 2.66
CA LYS A 2 14.06 -1.43 3.64
C LYS A 2 13.44 -1.40 5.03
N ASP A 3 13.68 -2.42 5.84
CA ASP A 3 13.23 -2.44 7.23
C ASP A 3 14.01 -1.38 8.01
N LYS A 4 13.32 -0.29 8.36
CA LYS A 4 13.84 0.83 9.14
C LYS A 4 12.69 1.47 9.92
N PRO A 5 12.96 2.11 11.08
CA PRO A 5 11.97 2.92 11.77
C PRO A 5 11.30 3.92 10.84
N GLY A 6 9.97 4.01 10.90
CA GLY A 6 9.18 4.96 10.11
C GLY A 6 8.91 4.55 8.66
N ALA A 7 9.48 3.45 8.15
CA ALA A 7 9.29 3.06 6.75
C ALA A 7 7.80 2.84 6.38
N LEU A 8 7.05 2.17 7.25
CA LEU A 8 5.61 1.98 7.05
C LEU A 8 4.87 3.32 7.05
N HIS A 9 5.17 4.19 8.02
CA HIS A 9 4.55 5.51 8.09
C HIS A 9 4.79 6.33 6.81
N GLU A 10 6.02 6.34 6.28
CA GLU A 10 6.36 6.98 5.01
C GLU A 10 5.52 6.44 3.84
N ALA A 11 5.27 5.13 3.80
CA ALA A 11 4.42 4.53 2.78
C ALA A 11 2.95 4.96 2.93
N LEU A 12 2.40 4.96 4.15
CA LEU A 12 1.01 5.33 4.41
C LEU A 12 0.70 6.81 4.13
N LEU A 13 1.71 7.68 4.14
CA LEU A 13 1.55 9.09 3.74
C LEU A 13 1.05 9.24 2.30
N ALA A 14 1.31 8.28 1.40
CA ALA A 14 0.80 8.32 0.03
C ALA A 14 -0.73 8.33 -0.01
N PHE A 15 -1.38 7.51 0.82
CA PHE A 15 -2.84 7.47 0.91
C PHE A 15 -3.40 8.70 1.62
N LYS A 16 -2.75 9.14 2.71
CA LYS A 16 -3.16 10.33 3.47
C LYS A 16 -3.17 11.59 2.60
N ARG A 17 -2.14 11.81 1.78
CA ARG A 17 -2.04 12.98 0.89
C ARG A 17 -3.16 13.05 -0.14
N GLU A 18 -3.59 11.89 -0.63
CA GLU A 18 -4.67 11.77 -1.62
C GLU A 18 -6.06 11.58 -0.97
N ARG A 19 -6.16 11.67 0.36
CA ARG A 19 -7.39 11.48 1.14
C ARG A 19 -8.10 10.16 0.80
N ILE A 20 -7.33 9.09 0.71
CA ILE A 20 -7.82 7.73 0.45
C ILE A 20 -8.03 7.02 1.78
N ASN A 21 -9.24 6.49 1.99
CA ASN A 21 -9.54 5.69 3.17
C ASN A 21 -8.88 4.30 3.04
N MET A 22 -8.37 3.78 4.15
CA MET A 22 -7.85 2.43 4.24
C MET A 22 -8.78 1.61 5.12
N THR A 23 -9.21 0.46 4.63
CA THR A 23 -10.12 -0.44 5.35
C THR A 23 -9.39 -1.61 6.00
N LYS A 24 -8.16 -1.90 5.54
CA LYS A 24 -7.35 -3.00 6.04
C LYS A 24 -5.86 -2.70 5.95
N ILE A 25 -5.12 -3.14 6.95
CA ILE A 25 -3.66 -3.27 6.89
C ILE A 25 -3.22 -4.52 7.65
N GLU A 26 -2.50 -5.41 6.98
CA GLU A 26 -1.92 -6.62 7.57
C GLU A 26 -0.45 -6.72 7.22
N SER A 27 0.39 -7.03 8.21
CA SER A 27 1.79 -7.40 7.99
C SER A 27 1.95 -8.92 7.90
N ARG A 28 2.82 -9.38 7.01
CA ARG A 28 3.22 -10.78 6.88
C ARG A 28 4.75 -10.85 6.77
N PRO A 29 5.43 -11.73 7.52
CA PRO A 29 6.86 -11.94 7.33
C PRO A 29 7.10 -12.51 5.93
N SER A 30 8.09 -11.96 5.23
CA SER A 30 8.56 -12.46 3.94
C SER A 30 9.22 -13.83 4.14
N LYS A 31 8.81 -14.82 3.33
CA LYS A 31 9.48 -16.14 3.29
C LYS A 31 10.83 -16.10 2.58
N ARG A 32 11.17 -15.00 1.90
CA ARG A 32 12.39 -14.91 1.06
C ARG A 32 13.62 -14.46 1.84
N LYS A 33 13.45 -13.67 2.89
CA LYS A 33 14.55 -13.12 3.68
C LYS A 33 14.08 -12.80 5.09
N ALA A 34 14.89 -13.14 6.09
CA ALA A 34 14.63 -12.74 7.47
C ALA A 34 14.49 -11.20 7.55
N TRP A 35 13.54 -10.74 8.37
CA TRP A 35 13.27 -9.31 8.65
C TRP A 35 12.72 -8.48 7.49
N GLU A 36 12.27 -9.11 6.40
CA GLU A 36 11.44 -8.41 5.41
C GLU A 36 9.96 -8.61 5.72
N TYR A 37 9.19 -7.52 5.65
CA TYR A 37 7.74 -7.54 5.84
C TYR A 37 7.02 -7.19 4.54
N LEU A 38 5.98 -7.96 4.23
CA LEU A 38 4.98 -7.62 3.24
C LEU A 38 3.79 -6.99 3.95
N PHE A 39 3.27 -5.90 3.38
CA PHE A 39 2.05 -5.27 3.85
C PHE A 39 0.95 -5.48 2.82
N PHE A 40 -0.17 -6.03 3.26
CA PHE A 40 -1.41 -6.11 2.50
C PHE A 40 -2.30 -4.97 2.97
N VAL A 41 -2.77 -4.16 2.03
CA VAL A 41 -3.55 -2.96 2.33
C VAL A 41 -4.77 -2.96 1.42
N ASP A 42 -5.96 -2.81 2.03
CA ASP A 42 -7.19 -2.55 1.30
C ASP A 42 -7.53 -1.08 1.45
N ILE A 43 -7.94 -0.46 0.34
CA ILE A 43 -8.28 0.95 0.26
C ILE A 43 -9.64 1.15 -0.42
N GLU A 44 -10.28 2.27 -0.13
CA GLU A 44 -11.45 2.69 -0.87
C GLU A 44 -11.05 3.43 -2.14
N GLY A 45 -11.41 2.85 -3.28
CA GLY A 45 -11.26 3.43 -4.60
C GLY A 45 -10.78 2.41 -5.63
N HIS A 46 -10.96 2.75 -6.90
CA HIS A 46 -10.53 1.94 -8.03
C HIS A 46 -9.14 2.37 -8.53
N GLU A 47 -8.31 1.44 -9.01
CA GLU A 47 -6.95 1.77 -9.49
C GLU A 47 -6.91 2.79 -10.65
N SER A 48 -8.01 2.88 -11.40
CA SER A 48 -8.18 3.84 -12.49
C SER A 48 -8.56 5.25 -12.02
N GLU A 49 -8.96 5.43 -10.75
CA GLU A 49 -9.25 6.76 -10.21
C GLU A 49 -7.95 7.59 -10.13
N PRO A 50 -7.97 8.86 -10.56
CA PRO A 50 -6.77 9.70 -10.57
C PRO A 50 -6.07 9.81 -9.21
N ARG A 51 -6.82 9.89 -8.10
CA ARG A 51 -6.27 9.97 -6.73
C ARG A 51 -5.55 8.68 -6.32
N VAL A 52 -6.14 7.52 -6.63
CA VAL A 52 -5.55 6.22 -6.33
C VAL A 52 -4.30 6.02 -7.17
N ARG A 53 -4.36 6.35 -8.46
CA ARG A 53 -3.20 6.28 -9.35
C ARG A 53 -2.03 7.14 -8.85
N ARG A 54 -2.28 8.36 -8.37
CA ARG A 54 -1.23 9.21 -7.76
C ARG A 54 -0.61 8.58 -6.52
N ALA A 55 -1.43 8.03 -5.63
CA ALA A 55 -0.95 7.33 -4.44
C ALA A 55 -0.09 6.10 -4.81
N LEU A 56 -0.53 5.28 -5.77
CA LEU A 56 0.21 4.12 -6.26
C LEU A 56 1.56 4.52 -6.87
N VAL A 57 1.61 5.61 -7.65
CA VAL A 57 2.87 6.14 -8.20
C VAL A 57 3.81 6.59 -7.09
N ALA A 58 3.30 7.26 -6.05
CA ALA A 58 4.11 7.67 -4.90
C ALA A 58 4.66 6.45 -4.15
N LEU A 59 3.84 5.42 -3.92
CA LEU A 59 4.25 4.17 -3.26
C LEU A 59 5.32 3.41 -4.04
N ARG A 60 5.24 3.37 -5.37
CA ARG A 60 6.27 2.72 -6.21
C ARG A 60 7.65 3.32 -6.00
N ARG A 61 7.76 4.59 -5.62
CA ARG A 61 9.03 5.27 -5.37
C ARG A 61 9.63 4.94 -3.99
N SER A 62 8.80 4.60 -3.01
CA SER A 62 9.23 4.31 -1.63
C SER A 62 9.28 2.82 -1.28
N THR A 63 8.71 1.96 -2.14
CA THR A 63 8.64 0.51 -1.92
C THR A 63 9.47 -0.25 -2.95
N SER A 64 10.09 -1.36 -2.52
CA SER A 64 10.87 -2.24 -3.42
C SER A 64 9.98 -3.17 -4.25
N LEU A 65 8.73 -3.35 -3.82
CA LEU A 65 7.74 -4.17 -4.50
C LEU A 65 6.37 -3.56 -4.20
N LEU A 66 5.61 -3.30 -5.25
CA LEU A 66 4.21 -2.95 -5.18
C LEU A 66 3.46 -3.80 -6.20
N ARG A 67 2.43 -4.49 -5.75
CA ARG A 67 1.53 -5.26 -6.61
C ARG A 67 0.10 -4.91 -6.28
N VAL A 68 -0.64 -4.45 -7.29
CA VAL A 68 -2.10 -4.32 -7.21
C VAL A 68 -2.68 -5.71 -7.45
N LEU A 69 -3.46 -6.23 -6.50
CA LEU A 69 -4.08 -7.55 -6.60
C LEU A 69 -5.42 -7.52 -7.34
N GLY A 70 -6.07 -6.36 -7.36
CA GLY A 70 -7.28 -6.10 -8.13
C GLY A 70 -8.04 -4.91 -7.56
N SER A 71 -9.09 -4.50 -8.26
CA SER A 71 -10.14 -3.62 -7.76
C SER A 71 -11.47 -4.34 -7.94
N TYR A 72 -12.30 -4.37 -6.89
CA TYR A 72 -13.54 -5.13 -6.87
C TYR A 72 -14.68 -4.29 -6.27
N PRO A 73 -15.94 -4.51 -6.67
CA PRO A 73 -17.09 -3.83 -6.08
C PRO A 73 -17.23 -4.15 -4.59
N VAL A 74 -17.71 -3.19 -3.82
CA VAL A 74 -18.06 -3.41 -2.41
C VAL A 74 -19.23 -4.40 -2.34
N ALA A 75 -19.08 -5.46 -1.54
CA ALA A 75 -20.16 -6.39 -1.27
C ALA A 75 -21.29 -5.68 -0.51
N ARG A 76 -22.54 -5.95 -0.90
CA ARG A 76 -23.74 -5.45 -0.21
C ARG A 76 -24.02 -6.23 1.07
#